data_AF-A0A9W7SV27-F1
#
_entry.id   AF-A0A9W7SV27-F1
#
_cell.length_a   1.000
_cell.length_b   1.000
_cell.length_c   1.000
_cell.angle_alpha   90.00
_cell.angle_beta   90.00
_cell.angle_gamma   90.00
#
_symmetry.space_group_name_H-M   'P 1'
#
loop_
_entity.id
_entity.type
_entity.pdbx_description
1 polymer ?
#
loop_
_entity_poly.entity_id
_entity_poly.type
_entity_poly.pdbx_seq_one_letter_code
_entity_poly.pdbx_strand_id
1 'polypeptide(L)'
;MGAPIVSDQSNVKHDFLLPGEICSLVLSLIALPAITVMFMQRWQTARQTRFNVASVTLLAGYVTSYIYVFTLAIIIHLRLMGRDEGLCQAALFICLTVFVMVKMVIFAFLIERVYIISFPITSPRHKHKEYVLTYLTIFCPYIAVAALCIRYRVSYNNLHSVCIIGMKAFALFPLICVETLAHLYLTLRFLIPLLRVHYTGEGLLHPLRGVVKRTFIGAGITTISVLTTKMTLAFFNGEPAWLCCLTCKLDAFVAVCVMHWVTGRDHQERDGASGSVELAMPEHLRTVDMSRPEDVKLPCEKVQSLRSTSDESSSTSKQDISSAGK
;
A
#
# COMPACT_ATOMS: atom_id res chain seq x y z
N MET A 1 25.10 21.15 -23.29
CA MET A 1 23.68 21.49 -23.07
C MET A 1 22.93 21.17 -24.35
N GLY A 2 22.08 20.14 -24.37
CA GLY A 2 21.26 19.84 -25.54
C GLY A 2 20.00 20.72 -25.53
N ALA A 3 19.64 21.28 -26.68
CA ALA A 3 18.36 21.96 -26.82
C ALA A 3 17.21 20.93 -26.74
N PRO A 4 16.06 21.25 -26.12
CA PRO A 4 14.89 20.39 -26.18
C PRO A 4 14.38 20.31 -27.62
N ILE A 5 14.20 19.10 -28.14
CA ILE A 5 13.78 18.82 -29.52
C ILE A 5 12.25 18.97 -29.62
N VAL A 6 11.75 20.18 -29.39
CA VAL A 6 10.31 20.50 -29.54
C VAL A 6 10.16 21.41 -30.75
N SER A 7 9.93 20.80 -31.92
CA SER A 7 9.68 21.52 -33.17
C SER A 7 8.59 22.58 -32.97
N ASP A 8 8.89 23.81 -33.38
CA ASP A 8 8.01 24.96 -33.14
C ASP A 8 6.95 25.11 -34.24
N GLN A 9 6.10 24.09 -34.37
CA GLN A 9 4.98 24.09 -35.29
C GLN A 9 3.68 24.26 -34.50
N SER A 10 3.20 25.50 -34.44
CA SER A 10 2.05 25.94 -33.62
C SER A 10 0.79 25.10 -33.80
N ASN A 11 0.44 24.76 -35.04
CA ASN A 11 -0.76 23.98 -35.35
C ASN A 11 -0.75 22.60 -34.68
N VAL A 12 0.38 21.87 -34.79
CA VAL A 12 0.53 20.52 -34.21
C VAL A 12 0.35 20.54 -32.69
N LYS A 13 0.83 21.59 -32.00
CA LYS A 13 0.67 21.74 -30.55
C LYS A 13 -0.80 21.96 -30.14
N HIS A 14 -1.59 22.69 -30.93
CA HIS A 14 -3.01 22.89 -30.65
C HIS A 14 -3.82 21.59 -30.83
N ASP A 15 -3.53 20.82 -31.89
CA ASP A 15 -4.19 19.55 -32.18
C ASP A 15 -3.95 18.49 -31.08
N PHE A 16 -2.81 18.52 -30.39
CA PHE A 16 -2.54 17.63 -29.24
C PHE A 16 -3.04 18.17 -27.88
N LEU A 17 -3.19 19.50 -27.72
CA LEU A 17 -3.66 20.07 -26.45
C LEU A 17 -5.13 19.75 -26.19
N LEU A 18 -6.00 19.93 -27.19
CA LEU A 18 -7.45 19.77 -27.03
C LEU A 18 -7.83 18.33 -26.60
N PRO A 19 -7.35 17.26 -27.28
CA PRO A 19 -7.62 15.88 -26.87
C PRO A 19 -7.07 15.56 -25.48
N GLY A 20 -5.89 16.07 -25.13
CA GLY A 20 -5.30 15.89 -23.81
C GLY A 20 -6.15 16.48 -22.68
N GLU A 21 -6.67 17.68 -22.87
CA GLU A 21 -7.56 18.34 -21.91
C GLU A 21 -8.94 17.68 -21.81
N ILE A 22 -9.50 17.24 -22.94
CA ILE A 22 -10.75 16.46 -22.98
C ILE A 22 -10.58 15.12 -22.25
N CYS A 23 -9.50 14.39 -22.50
CA CYS A 23 -9.19 13.15 -21.77
C CYS A 23 -9.03 13.39 -20.25
N SER A 24 -8.38 14.49 -19.84
CA SER A 24 -8.23 14.86 -18.42
C SER A 24 -9.57 15.25 -17.78
N LEU A 25 -10.46 15.91 -18.52
CA LEU A 25 -11.83 16.21 -18.09
C LEU A 25 -12.64 14.93 -17.90
N VAL A 26 -12.72 14.08 -18.93
CA VAL A 26 -13.46 12.81 -18.93
C VAL A 26 -12.97 11.89 -17.81
N LEU A 27 -11.66 11.76 -17.62
CA LEU A 27 -11.09 10.99 -16.51
C LEU A 27 -11.53 11.54 -15.15
N SER A 28 -11.62 12.87 -14.99
CA SER A 28 -12.10 13.48 -13.74
C SER A 28 -13.58 13.22 -13.49
N LEU A 29 -14.39 13.33 -14.55
CA LEU A 29 -15.84 13.06 -14.53
C LEU A 29 -16.17 11.60 -14.24
N ILE A 30 -15.29 10.66 -14.58
CA ILE A 30 -15.43 9.23 -14.24
C ILE A 30 -14.87 8.93 -12.84
N ALA A 31 -13.66 9.41 -12.55
CA ALA A 31 -12.94 9.04 -11.33
C ALA A 31 -13.61 9.60 -10.07
N LEU A 32 -14.08 10.85 -10.07
CA LEU A 32 -14.72 11.45 -8.89
C LEU A 32 -15.98 10.67 -8.42
N PRO A 33 -17.01 10.43 -9.26
CA PRO A 33 -18.16 9.64 -8.83
C PRO A 33 -17.79 8.20 -8.50
N ALA A 34 -16.93 7.54 -9.28
CA ALA A 34 -16.49 6.17 -9.00
C ALA A 34 -15.82 6.05 -7.62
N ILE A 35 -14.92 6.97 -7.25
CA ILE A 35 -14.29 7.02 -5.92
C ILE A 35 -15.36 7.23 -4.84
N THR A 36 -16.36 8.11 -5.04
CA THR A 36 -17.43 8.31 -4.03
C THR A 36 -18.32 7.08 -3.85
N VAL A 37 -18.63 6.34 -4.92
CA VAL A 37 -19.41 5.09 -4.83
C VAL A 37 -18.63 4.02 -4.07
N MET A 38 -17.34 3.82 -4.41
CA MET A 38 -16.46 2.90 -3.71
C MET A 38 -16.29 3.25 -2.22
N PHE A 39 -16.16 4.54 -1.91
CA PHE A 39 -16.13 5.06 -0.54
C PHE A 39 -17.43 4.74 0.20
N MET A 40 -18.60 5.03 -0.37
CA MET A 40 -19.89 4.82 0.29
C MET A 40 -20.18 3.33 0.57
N GLN A 41 -19.92 2.45 -0.40
CA GLN A 41 -20.04 0.99 -0.21
C GLN A 41 -19.18 0.51 0.96
N ARG A 42 -17.94 1.02 1.05
CA ARG A 42 -17.02 0.64 2.13
C ARG A 42 -17.40 1.28 3.46
N TRP A 43 -17.85 2.53 3.46
CA TRP A 43 -18.31 3.25 4.64
C TRP A 43 -19.48 2.54 5.32
N GLN A 44 -20.47 2.09 4.54
CA GLN A 44 -21.59 1.30 5.05
C GLN A 44 -21.10 -0.02 5.69
N THR A 45 -20.21 -0.75 5.02
CA THR A 45 -19.59 -1.98 5.56
C THR A 45 -18.84 -1.70 6.87
N ALA A 46 -18.01 -0.64 6.89
CA ALA A 46 -17.19 -0.22 8.03
C ALA A 46 -18.00 0.44 9.16
N ARG A 47 -19.28 0.75 8.94
CA ARG A 47 -20.22 1.18 9.99
C ARG A 47 -20.89 -0.01 10.68
N GLN A 48 -21.09 -1.12 9.96
CA GLN A 48 -21.65 -2.36 10.52
C GLN A 48 -20.61 -3.20 11.25
N THR A 49 -19.36 -3.23 10.77
CA THR A 49 -18.22 -3.84 11.47
C THR A 49 -17.48 -2.78 12.30
N ARG A 50 -16.97 -3.09 13.51
CA ARG A 50 -16.14 -2.13 14.28
C ARG A 50 -14.99 -1.53 13.45
N PHE A 51 -14.70 -0.25 13.68
CA PHE A 51 -13.60 0.47 13.02
C PHE A 51 -12.23 -0.09 13.41
N ASN A 52 -11.61 -0.85 12.51
CA ASN A 52 -10.21 -1.24 12.58
C ASN A 52 -9.32 -0.21 11.89
N VAL A 53 -8.04 -0.12 12.30
CA VAL A 53 -7.04 0.80 11.70
C VAL A 53 -6.97 0.65 10.18
N ALA A 54 -6.94 -0.58 9.66
CA ALA A 54 -6.96 -0.83 8.22
C ALA A 54 -8.18 -0.25 7.49
N SER A 55 -9.37 -0.28 8.13
CA SER A 55 -10.59 0.32 7.58
C SER A 55 -10.49 1.85 7.57
N VAL A 56 -9.94 2.45 8.62
CA VAL A 56 -9.73 3.91 8.72
C VAL A 56 -8.73 4.39 7.66
N THR A 57 -7.58 3.74 7.52
CA THR A 57 -6.55 4.13 6.53
C THR A 57 -7.04 3.93 5.10
N LEU A 58 -7.84 2.89 4.82
CA LEU A 58 -8.47 2.69 3.51
C LEU A 58 -9.53 3.76 3.20
N LEU A 59 -10.36 4.14 4.18
CA LEU A 59 -11.31 5.25 4.04
C LEU A 59 -10.58 6.58 3.82
N ALA A 60 -9.49 6.83 4.54
CA ALA A 60 -8.62 7.98 4.32
C ALA A 60 -8.05 7.99 2.89
N GLY A 61 -7.62 6.83 2.37
CA GLY A 61 -7.10 6.69 1.00
C GLY A 61 -8.11 7.12 -0.08
N TYR A 62 -9.39 6.73 0.04
CA TYR A 62 -10.44 7.22 -0.85
C TYR A 62 -10.60 8.75 -0.76
N VAL A 63 -10.64 9.31 0.45
CA VAL A 63 -10.83 10.75 0.67
C VAL A 63 -9.64 11.56 0.12
N THR A 64 -8.40 11.14 0.38
CA THR A 64 -7.21 11.83 -0.16
C THR A 64 -7.15 11.75 -1.68
N SER A 65 -7.48 10.61 -2.28
CA SER A 65 -7.51 10.48 -3.74
C SER A 65 -8.63 11.30 -4.39
N TYR A 66 -9.80 11.39 -3.76
CA TYR A 66 -10.88 12.29 -4.21
C TYR A 66 -10.42 13.76 -4.20
N ILE A 67 -9.87 14.23 -3.06
CA ILE A 67 -9.34 15.59 -2.92
C ILE A 67 -8.26 15.86 -3.97
N TYR A 68 -7.38 14.89 -4.23
CA TYR A 68 -6.32 15.02 -5.24
C TYR A 68 -6.87 15.17 -6.65
N VAL A 69 -7.74 14.26 -7.11
CA VAL A 69 -8.34 14.33 -8.46
C VAL A 69 -9.14 15.62 -8.63
N PHE A 70 -9.88 16.05 -7.60
CA PHE A 70 -10.63 17.30 -7.57
C PHE A 70 -9.72 18.53 -7.66
N THR A 71 -8.64 18.56 -6.88
CA THR A 71 -7.64 19.64 -6.90
C THR A 71 -6.97 19.75 -8.28
N LEU A 72 -6.58 18.62 -8.87
CA LEU A 72 -6.01 18.61 -10.22
C LEU A 72 -7.03 18.99 -11.31
N ALA A 73 -8.32 18.71 -11.12
CA ALA A 73 -9.37 19.17 -12.02
C ALA A 73 -9.57 20.69 -11.94
N ILE A 74 -9.63 21.25 -10.72
CA ILE A 74 -9.71 22.71 -10.51
C ILE A 74 -8.51 23.42 -11.16
N ILE A 75 -7.28 22.99 -10.84
CA ILE A 75 -6.06 23.65 -11.30
C ILE A 75 -5.99 23.71 -12.84
N ILE A 76 -6.37 22.62 -13.52
CA ILE A 76 -6.27 22.54 -14.98
C ILE A 76 -7.43 23.23 -15.71
N HIS A 77 -8.68 23.01 -15.30
CA HIS A 77 -9.85 23.49 -16.04
C HIS A 77 -10.14 24.97 -15.78
N LEU A 78 -9.77 25.53 -14.63
CA LEU A 78 -9.87 26.97 -14.37
C LEU A 78 -8.71 27.77 -14.99
N ARG A 79 -7.81 27.15 -15.77
CA ARG A 79 -6.64 27.79 -16.42
C ARG A 79 -5.72 28.55 -15.44
N LEU A 80 -5.75 28.26 -14.13
CA LEU A 80 -4.97 28.98 -13.11
C LEU A 80 -3.48 29.08 -13.47
N MET A 81 -2.93 27.99 -14.03
CA MET A 81 -1.53 27.91 -14.41
C MET A 81 -1.13 28.87 -15.55
N GLY A 82 -2.05 29.27 -16.42
CA GLY A 82 -1.75 30.06 -17.63
C GLY A 82 -1.73 31.57 -17.43
N ARG A 83 -2.22 32.06 -16.29
CA ARG A 83 -2.40 33.50 -16.04
C ARG A 83 -1.14 34.18 -15.52
N ASP A 84 -0.45 33.55 -14.56
CA ASP A 84 0.72 34.09 -13.87
C ASP A 84 1.75 32.99 -13.59
N GLU A 85 3.05 33.31 -13.67
CA GLU A 85 4.12 32.35 -13.37
C GLU A 85 4.08 31.85 -11.91
N GLY A 86 3.71 32.74 -10.99
CA GLY A 86 3.54 32.40 -9.57
C GLY A 86 2.43 31.36 -9.34
N LEU A 87 1.35 31.40 -10.13
CA LEU A 87 0.27 30.42 -10.06
C LEU A 87 0.69 29.06 -10.63
N CYS A 88 1.45 29.03 -11.72
CA CYS A 88 2.09 27.80 -12.24
C CYS A 88 3.02 27.16 -11.20
N GLN A 89 3.87 27.95 -10.53
CA GLN A 89 4.75 27.48 -9.45
C GLN A 89 3.99 26.96 -8.23
N ALA A 90 2.95 27.68 -7.78
CA ALA A 90 2.13 27.27 -6.64
C ALA A 90 1.32 26.01 -6.94
N ALA A 91 0.74 25.91 -8.13
CA ALA A 91 0.00 24.73 -8.59
C ALA A 91 0.87 23.47 -8.61
N LEU A 92 2.12 23.56 -9.10
CA LEU A 92 3.07 22.45 -9.07
C LEU A 92 3.41 22.03 -7.62
N PHE A 93 3.64 23.00 -6.73
CA PHE A 93 3.92 22.71 -5.32
C PHE A 93 2.74 22.02 -4.63
N ILE A 94 1.51 22.48 -4.84
CA ILE A 94 0.28 21.88 -4.30
C ILE A 94 0.09 20.46 -4.87
N CYS A 95 0.22 20.29 -6.19
CA CYS A 95 0.13 19.00 -6.87
C CYS A 95 1.08 17.96 -6.26
N LEU A 96 2.39 18.27 -6.19
CA LEU A 96 3.40 17.39 -5.61
C LEU A 96 3.12 17.08 -4.13
N THR A 97 2.71 18.08 -3.35
CA THR A 97 2.41 17.90 -1.92
C THR A 97 1.23 16.94 -1.73
N VAL A 98 0.12 17.14 -2.44
CA VAL A 98 -1.07 16.27 -2.32
C VAL A 98 -0.79 14.88 -2.90
N PHE A 99 -0.04 14.75 -3.99
CA PHE A 99 0.41 13.46 -4.54
C PHE A 99 1.17 12.63 -3.50
N VAL A 100 2.17 13.24 -2.85
CA VAL A 100 2.96 12.62 -1.78
C VAL A 100 2.03 12.16 -0.67
N MET A 101 1.12 13.02 -0.18
CA MET A 101 0.17 12.66 0.88
C MET A 101 -0.76 11.49 0.49
N VAL A 102 -1.25 11.42 -0.75
CA VAL A 102 -2.03 10.27 -1.26
C VAL A 102 -1.20 8.98 -1.20
N LYS A 103 0.01 8.99 -1.75
CA LYS A 103 0.89 7.81 -1.74
C LYS A 103 1.26 7.37 -0.32
N MET A 104 1.47 8.32 0.60
CA MET A 104 1.74 8.02 2.01
C MET A 104 0.60 7.23 2.65
N VAL A 105 -0.65 7.64 2.43
CA VAL A 105 -1.84 6.97 2.98
C VAL A 105 -2.05 5.59 2.33
N ILE A 106 -1.81 5.45 1.03
CA ILE A 106 -1.86 4.16 0.32
C ILE A 106 -0.81 3.19 0.88
N PHE A 107 0.44 3.63 1.06
CA PHE A 107 1.48 2.79 1.68
C PHE A 107 1.14 2.42 3.13
N ALA A 108 0.60 3.34 3.93
CA ALA A 108 0.15 3.03 5.29
C ALA A 108 -0.96 1.96 5.31
N PHE A 109 -1.90 2.00 4.36
CA PHE A 109 -2.92 0.95 4.21
C PHE A 109 -2.30 -0.41 3.85
N LEU A 110 -1.37 -0.43 2.88
CA LEU A 110 -0.69 -1.67 2.49
C LEU A 110 0.13 -2.26 3.65
N ILE A 111 0.84 -1.45 4.42
CA ILE A 111 1.61 -1.88 5.60
C ILE A 111 0.70 -2.49 6.67
N GLU A 112 -0.40 -1.82 7.04
CA GLU A 112 -1.35 -2.35 8.02
C GLU A 112 -2.00 -3.65 7.53
N ARG A 113 -2.29 -3.76 6.24
CA ARG A 113 -2.83 -4.98 5.63
C ARG A 113 -1.84 -6.14 5.63
N VAL A 114 -0.55 -5.89 5.32
CA VAL A 114 0.53 -6.88 5.43
C VAL A 114 0.71 -7.32 6.89
N TYR A 115 0.66 -6.40 7.84
CA TYR A 115 0.77 -6.71 9.28
C TYR A 115 -0.34 -7.66 9.76
N ILE A 116 -1.60 -7.36 9.43
CA ILE A 116 -2.76 -8.20 9.79
C ILE A 116 -2.65 -9.63 9.25
N ILE A 117 -2.05 -9.81 8.07
CA ILE A 117 -1.91 -11.12 7.41
C ILE A 117 -0.67 -11.89 7.88
N SER A 118 0.40 -11.18 8.25
CA SER A 118 1.67 -11.81 8.67
C SER A 118 1.67 -12.26 10.13
N PHE A 119 0.89 -11.62 11.00
CA PHE A 119 0.93 -11.85 12.45
C PHE A 119 -0.47 -12.10 13.05
N PRO A 120 -0.91 -13.37 13.11
CA PRO A 120 -2.12 -13.73 13.86
C PRO A 120 -1.87 -13.63 15.37
N ILE A 121 -2.25 -12.48 15.94
CA ILE A 121 -2.69 -12.28 17.34
C ILE A 121 -1.76 -12.86 18.44
N THR A 122 -0.82 -12.06 18.96
CA THR A 122 -0.28 -12.30 20.32
C THR A 122 0.31 -11.07 21.05
N SER A 123 0.43 -9.89 20.44
CA SER A 123 1.07 -8.74 21.11
C SER A 123 0.69 -7.35 20.56
N PRO A 124 0.92 -6.25 21.34
CA PRO A 124 0.53 -4.90 20.94
C PRO A 124 1.35 -4.34 19.77
N ARG A 125 0.68 -3.73 18.78
CA ARG A 125 1.25 -3.16 17.54
C ARG A 125 2.61 -2.48 17.72
N HIS A 126 2.73 -1.55 18.67
CA HIS A 126 3.92 -0.71 18.87
C HIS A 126 5.12 -1.41 19.49
N LYS A 127 4.98 -2.62 20.06
CA LYS A 127 6.13 -3.38 20.61
C LYS A 127 6.91 -4.14 19.53
N HIS A 128 6.33 -4.37 18.35
CA HIS A 128 7.01 -5.08 17.27
C HIS A 128 7.98 -4.15 16.52
N LYS A 129 9.28 -4.32 16.79
CA LYS A 129 10.38 -3.60 16.11
C LYS A 129 10.24 -3.65 14.58
N GLU A 130 9.78 -4.77 14.03
CA GLU A 130 9.57 -4.95 12.58
C GLU A 130 8.51 -4.02 11.97
N TYR A 131 7.41 -3.73 12.67
CA TYR A 131 6.36 -2.84 12.16
C TYR A 131 6.89 -1.41 12.06
N VAL A 132 7.54 -0.94 13.13
CA VAL A 132 8.18 0.39 13.18
C VAL A 132 9.32 0.48 12.15
N LEU A 133 10.15 -0.55 12.02
CA LEU A 133 11.22 -0.59 11.02
C LEU A 133 10.65 -0.54 9.59
N THR A 134 9.53 -1.22 9.31
CA THR A 134 8.85 -1.16 8.00
C THR A 134 8.40 0.26 7.67
N TYR A 135 7.74 0.90 8.65
CA TYR A 135 7.30 2.29 8.52
C TYR A 135 8.50 3.21 8.26
N LEU A 136 9.53 3.15 9.10
CA LEU A 136 10.73 3.97 8.96
C LEU A 136 11.46 3.74 7.62
N THR A 137 11.58 2.48 7.18
CA THR A 137 12.31 2.08 5.95
C THR A 137 11.63 2.59 4.69
N ILE A 138 10.30 2.67 4.65
CA ILE A 138 9.56 3.17 3.49
C ILE A 138 9.40 4.70 3.57
N PHE A 139 8.97 5.21 4.71
CA PHE A 139 8.60 6.61 4.83
C PHE A 139 9.78 7.58 4.91
N CYS A 140 10.89 7.20 5.54
CA CYS A 140 12.08 8.07 5.63
C CYS A 140 12.67 8.42 4.25
N PRO A 141 13.05 7.45 3.39
CA PRO A 141 13.58 7.77 2.06
C PRO A 141 12.53 8.43 1.16
N TYR A 142 11.25 8.08 1.29
CA TYR A 142 10.19 8.70 0.49
C TYR A 142 10.02 10.20 0.82
N ILE A 143 10.01 10.57 2.10
CA ILE A 143 9.96 11.98 2.53
C ILE A 143 11.23 12.72 2.09
N ALA A 144 12.41 12.12 2.25
CA ALA A 144 13.68 12.73 1.84
C ALA A 144 13.72 13.03 0.34
N VAL A 145 13.26 12.08 -0.49
CA VAL A 145 13.19 12.26 -1.95
C VAL A 145 12.04 13.20 -2.34
N ALA A 146 10.91 13.21 -1.64
CA ALA A 146 9.86 14.21 -1.86
C ALA A 146 10.37 15.64 -1.61
N ALA A 147 11.13 15.87 -0.54
CA ALA A 147 11.79 17.16 -0.28
C ALA A 147 12.81 17.52 -1.39
N LEU A 148 13.58 16.55 -1.89
CA LEU A 148 14.47 16.72 -3.04
C LEU A 148 13.70 17.15 -4.31
N CYS A 149 12.56 16.50 -4.59
CA CYS A 149 11.69 16.83 -5.71
C CYS A 149 11.13 18.26 -5.60
N ILE A 150 10.67 18.66 -4.41
CA ILE A 150 10.23 20.02 -4.13
C ILE A 150 11.37 21.03 -4.35
N ARG A 151 12.60 20.71 -3.92
CA ARG A 151 13.77 21.61 -4.06
C ARG A 151 14.27 21.77 -5.49
N TYR A 152 14.12 20.75 -6.32
CA TYR A 152 14.62 20.69 -7.70
C TYR A 152 13.53 20.69 -8.79
N ARG A 153 12.30 21.10 -8.42
CA ARG A 153 11.21 21.42 -9.36
C ARG A 153 11.60 22.56 -10.31
N VAL A 154 11.08 22.50 -11.54
CA VAL A 154 11.22 23.55 -12.55
C VAL A 154 9.86 23.79 -13.18
N SER A 155 9.45 25.05 -13.30
CA SER A 155 8.21 25.43 -13.96
C SER A 155 8.31 26.83 -14.53
N TYR A 156 7.88 27.01 -15.77
CA TYR A 156 7.88 28.27 -16.50
C TYR A 156 6.68 28.32 -17.44
N ASN A 157 6.21 29.53 -17.75
CA ASN A 157 5.13 29.73 -18.71
C ASN A 157 5.71 29.98 -20.11
N ASN A 158 5.15 29.33 -21.13
CA ASN A 158 5.44 29.65 -22.53
C ASN A 158 4.65 30.89 -22.98
N LEU A 159 5.10 31.52 -24.07
CA LEU A 159 4.40 32.65 -24.74
C LEU A 159 2.90 32.38 -25.01
N HIS A 160 2.52 31.12 -25.23
CA HIS A 160 1.12 30.71 -25.46
C HIS A 160 0.29 30.49 -24.18
N SER A 161 0.70 31.05 -23.03
CA SER A 161 0.00 30.90 -21.74
C SER A 161 -0.15 29.45 -21.26
N VAL A 162 0.80 28.58 -21.64
CA VAL A 162 0.87 27.18 -21.20
C VAL A 162 2.01 27.02 -20.19
N CYS A 163 1.67 26.60 -18.98
CA CYS A 163 2.63 26.21 -17.93
C CYS A 163 3.30 24.88 -18.30
N ILE A 164 4.62 24.91 -18.44
CA ILE A 164 5.45 23.71 -18.58
C ILE A 164 5.93 23.32 -17.19
N ILE A 165 5.74 22.05 -16.87
CA ILE A 165 6.10 21.46 -15.58
C ILE A 165 7.21 20.45 -15.82
N GLY A 166 8.26 20.55 -15.00
CA GLY A 166 9.40 19.64 -15.07
C GLY A 166 10.00 19.36 -13.71
N MET A 167 10.63 18.20 -13.62
CA MET A 167 11.53 17.85 -12.53
C MET A 167 12.88 17.52 -13.14
N LYS A 168 13.98 17.96 -12.52
CA LYS A 168 15.30 17.53 -12.97
C LYS A 168 15.41 16.01 -12.87
N ALA A 169 15.92 15.35 -13.91
CA ALA A 169 16.05 13.89 -13.96
C ALA A 169 16.75 13.30 -12.70
N PHE A 170 17.74 14.03 -12.16
CA PHE A 170 18.43 13.70 -10.91
C PHE A 170 17.50 13.60 -9.67
N ALA A 171 16.38 14.33 -9.62
CA ALA A 171 15.39 14.21 -8.55
C ALA A 171 14.25 13.24 -8.91
N LEU A 172 13.89 13.17 -10.19
CA LEU A 172 12.85 12.26 -10.68
C LEU A 172 13.27 10.79 -10.56
N PHE A 173 14.49 10.43 -10.96
CA PHE A 173 14.96 9.04 -10.94
C PHE A 173 14.95 8.42 -9.52
N PRO A 174 15.50 9.08 -8.47
CA PRO A 174 15.34 8.61 -7.09
C PRO A 174 13.88 8.43 -6.64
N LEU A 175 12.95 9.29 -7.09
CA LEU A 175 11.54 9.16 -6.74
C LEU A 175 10.94 7.88 -7.34
N ILE A 176 11.25 7.61 -8.61
CA ILE A 176 10.83 6.38 -9.30
C ILE A 176 11.44 5.16 -8.61
N CYS A 177 12.73 5.20 -8.27
CA CYS A 177 13.40 4.10 -7.56
C CYS A 177 12.77 3.84 -6.18
N VAL A 178 12.53 4.86 -5.36
CA VAL A 178 11.93 4.66 -4.03
C VAL A 178 10.47 4.20 -4.14
N GLU A 179 9.65 4.77 -5.04
CA GLU A 179 8.27 4.31 -5.24
C GLU A 179 8.20 2.85 -5.71
N THR A 180 9.04 2.45 -6.67
CA THR A 180 9.05 1.08 -7.21
C THR A 180 9.62 0.07 -6.22
N LEU A 181 10.72 0.39 -5.52
CA LEU A 181 11.30 -0.46 -4.47
C LEU A 181 10.33 -0.63 -3.29
N ALA A 182 9.59 0.41 -2.89
CA ALA A 182 8.58 0.31 -1.83
C ALA A 182 7.42 -0.62 -2.23
N HIS A 183 6.90 -0.51 -3.46
CA HIS A 183 5.87 -1.43 -3.96
C HIS A 183 6.38 -2.88 -4.06
N LEU A 184 7.59 -3.08 -4.58
CA LEU A 184 8.21 -4.41 -4.67
C LEU A 184 8.42 -5.02 -3.29
N TYR A 185 8.97 -4.25 -2.34
CA TYR A 185 9.18 -4.68 -0.95
C TYR A 185 7.86 -5.10 -0.28
N LEU A 186 6.80 -4.29 -0.38
CA LEU A 186 5.50 -4.60 0.20
C LEU A 186 4.86 -5.84 -0.47
N THR A 187 5.02 -5.99 -1.78
CA THR A 187 4.54 -7.15 -2.53
C THR A 187 5.26 -8.43 -2.11
N LEU A 188 6.58 -8.40 -1.99
CA LEU A 188 7.37 -9.54 -1.50
C LEU A 188 7.01 -9.88 -0.05
N ARG A 189 6.87 -8.89 0.82
CA ARG A 189 6.50 -9.11 2.23
C ARG A 189 5.08 -9.68 2.39
N PHE A 190 4.15 -9.30 1.52
CA PHE A 190 2.84 -9.94 1.43
C PHE A 190 2.92 -11.39 0.92
N LEU A 191 3.80 -11.65 -0.06
CA LEU A 191 3.92 -12.94 -0.75
C LEU A 191 4.64 -14.02 0.09
N ILE A 192 5.67 -13.65 0.86
CA ILE A 192 6.51 -14.59 1.64
C ILE A 192 5.71 -15.48 2.62
N PRO A 193 4.81 -14.95 3.48
CA PRO A 193 4.00 -15.80 4.37
C PRO A 193 3.12 -16.79 3.61
N LEU A 194 2.59 -16.38 2.45
CA LEU A 194 1.67 -17.17 1.64
C LEU A 194 2.40 -18.28 0.87
N LEU A 195 3.62 -18.01 0.39
CA LEU A 195 4.50 -19.03 -0.17
C LEU A 195 4.90 -20.05 0.90
N ARG A 196 5.25 -19.60 2.12
CA ARG A 196 5.62 -20.52 3.21
C ARG A 196 4.50 -21.54 3.48
N VAL A 197 3.26 -21.09 3.64
CA VAL A 197 2.10 -21.99 3.83
C VAL A 197 1.95 -22.95 2.65
N HIS A 198 2.13 -22.49 1.41
CA HIS A 198 2.05 -23.37 0.24
C HIS A 198 3.15 -24.44 0.20
N TYR A 199 4.39 -24.10 0.59
CA TYR A 199 5.52 -25.04 0.64
C TYR A 199 5.46 -26.01 1.81
N THR A 200 4.79 -25.67 2.93
CA THR A 200 4.65 -26.56 4.11
C THR A 200 3.70 -27.74 3.87
N GLY A 201 3.03 -27.82 2.71
CA GLY A 201 2.31 -29.02 2.27
C GLY A 201 0.93 -29.24 2.87
N GLU A 202 0.58 -28.53 3.95
CA GLU A 202 -0.81 -28.40 4.38
C GLU A 202 -1.59 -27.64 3.29
N GLY A 203 -2.52 -28.35 2.63
CA GLY A 203 -3.24 -27.85 1.47
C GLY A 203 -3.93 -26.51 1.76
N LEU A 204 -3.48 -25.43 1.11
CA LEU A 204 -4.00 -24.09 1.33
C LEU A 204 -5.53 -24.08 1.15
N LEU A 205 -6.23 -23.85 2.26
CA LEU A 205 -7.69 -23.73 2.32
C LEU A 205 -8.21 -22.90 1.14
N HIS A 206 -9.14 -23.49 0.38
CA HIS A 206 -9.70 -22.92 -0.85
C HIS A 206 -10.01 -21.40 -0.78
N PRO A 207 -10.66 -20.85 0.27
CA PRO A 207 -10.90 -19.41 0.38
C PRO A 207 -9.63 -18.55 0.46
N LEU A 208 -8.55 -19.01 1.12
CA LEU A 208 -7.31 -18.24 1.19
C LEU A 208 -6.68 -18.10 -0.21
N ARG A 209 -6.71 -19.16 -1.02
CA ARG A 209 -6.13 -19.17 -2.38
C ARG A 209 -6.74 -18.10 -3.31
N GLY A 210 -8.03 -17.80 -3.15
CA GLY A 210 -8.70 -16.70 -3.86
C GLY A 210 -8.12 -15.34 -3.49
N VAL A 211 -8.05 -15.04 -2.19
CA VAL A 211 -7.51 -13.78 -1.65
C VAL A 211 -6.04 -13.56 -2.04
N VAL A 212 -5.22 -14.63 -2.03
CA VAL A 212 -3.83 -14.59 -2.50
C VAL A 212 -3.77 -14.17 -3.98
N LYS A 213 -4.47 -14.89 -4.87
CA LYS A 213 -4.46 -14.61 -6.32
C LYS A 213 -4.93 -13.19 -6.62
N ARG A 214 -6.06 -12.77 -6.04
CA ARG A 214 -6.63 -11.42 -6.18
C ARG A 214 -5.63 -10.35 -5.77
N THR A 215 -4.90 -10.55 -4.67
CA THR A 215 -3.90 -9.58 -4.20
C THR A 215 -2.63 -9.56 -5.04
N PHE A 216 -2.15 -10.72 -5.50
CA PHE A 216 -0.99 -10.79 -6.39
C PHE A 216 -1.25 -10.09 -7.72
N ILE A 217 -2.43 -10.31 -8.32
CA ILE A 217 -2.87 -9.63 -9.54
C ILE A 217 -2.96 -8.10 -9.30
N GLY A 218 -3.59 -7.67 -8.21
CA GLY A 218 -3.67 -6.25 -7.87
C GLY A 218 -2.30 -5.58 -7.64
N ALA A 219 -1.39 -6.25 -6.96
CA ALA A 219 -0.02 -5.76 -6.75
C ALA A 219 0.74 -5.60 -8.09
N GLY A 220 0.58 -6.57 -9.01
CA GLY A 220 1.12 -6.48 -10.37
C GLY A 220 0.55 -5.29 -11.15
N ILE A 221 -0.78 -5.13 -11.19
CA ILE A 221 -1.45 -4.02 -11.87
C ILE A 221 -0.99 -2.66 -11.31
N THR A 222 -0.92 -2.53 -9.98
CA THR A 222 -0.47 -1.27 -9.34
C THR A 222 0.98 -0.95 -9.71
N THR A 223 1.87 -1.95 -9.65
CA THR A 223 3.29 -1.76 -9.96
C THR A 223 3.50 -1.38 -11.42
N ILE A 224 2.79 -2.02 -12.35
CA ILE A 224 2.82 -1.69 -13.78
C ILE A 224 2.26 -0.28 -14.02
N SER A 225 1.11 0.06 -13.43
CA SER A 225 0.48 1.40 -13.54
C SER A 225 1.43 2.52 -13.10
N VAL A 226 2.04 2.36 -11.92
CA VAL A 226 3.02 3.32 -11.38
C VAL A 226 4.23 3.41 -12.30
N LEU A 227 4.78 2.28 -12.75
CA LEU A 227 5.96 2.26 -13.62
C LEU A 227 5.66 2.93 -14.98
N THR A 228 4.56 2.60 -15.64
CA THR A 228 4.17 3.22 -16.92
C THR A 228 3.95 4.72 -16.76
N THR A 229 3.17 5.16 -15.76
CA THR A 229 2.92 6.57 -15.43
C THR A 229 4.23 7.35 -15.28
N LYS A 230 5.17 6.79 -14.51
CA LYS A 230 6.44 7.45 -14.18
C LYS A 230 7.46 7.39 -15.31
N MET A 231 7.46 6.32 -16.11
CA MET A 231 8.29 6.21 -17.30
C MET A 231 7.84 7.19 -18.38
N THR A 232 6.53 7.33 -18.63
CA THR A 232 5.99 8.42 -19.47
C THR A 232 6.56 9.76 -19.02
N LEU A 233 6.46 10.06 -17.71
CA LEU A 233 7.00 11.28 -17.11
C LEU A 233 8.51 11.49 -17.25
N ALA A 234 9.29 10.42 -17.45
CA ALA A 234 10.74 10.47 -17.60
C ALA A 234 11.18 10.56 -19.07
N PHE A 235 10.37 10.07 -20.01
CA PHE A 235 10.67 10.07 -21.44
C PHE A 235 10.45 11.45 -22.10
N PHE A 236 9.42 12.20 -21.69
CA PHE A 236 9.16 13.54 -22.22
C PHE A 236 10.04 14.57 -21.51
N ASN A 237 11.09 15.03 -22.19
CA ASN A 237 12.02 16.06 -21.69
C ASN A 237 11.36 17.45 -21.67
N GLY A 238 10.60 17.72 -20.61
CA GLY A 238 9.82 18.95 -20.43
C GLY A 238 8.37 18.74 -20.86
N GLU A 239 7.48 18.54 -19.89
CA GLU A 239 6.10 18.13 -20.16
C GLU A 239 5.11 19.29 -20.13
N PRO A 240 4.09 19.27 -21.00
CA PRO A 240 2.94 20.14 -20.79
C PRO A 240 2.22 19.69 -19.51
N ALA A 241 1.83 20.64 -18.65
CA ALA A 241 1.22 20.34 -17.35
C ALA A 241 0.00 19.40 -17.43
N TRP A 242 -0.72 19.38 -18.56
CA TRP A 242 -1.88 18.50 -18.76
C TRP A 242 -1.52 17.01 -18.78
N LEU A 243 -0.35 16.64 -19.33
CA LEU A 243 0.08 15.24 -19.44
C LEU A 243 0.39 14.68 -18.05
N CYS A 244 1.17 15.42 -17.26
CA CYS A 244 1.45 15.11 -15.86
C CYS A 244 0.16 15.05 -15.03
N CYS A 245 -0.76 16.01 -15.17
CA CYS A 245 -2.04 15.96 -14.46
C CYS A 245 -2.91 14.75 -14.86
N LEU A 246 -2.94 14.39 -16.15
CA LEU A 246 -3.68 13.23 -16.67
C LEU A 246 -3.14 11.92 -16.06
N THR A 247 -1.84 11.68 -16.20
CA THR A 247 -1.20 10.44 -15.72
C THR A 247 -1.26 10.35 -14.19
N CYS A 248 -1.10 11.46 -13.47
CA CYS A 248 -1.28 11.52 -12.02
C CYS A 248 -2.71 11.21 -11.55
N LYS A 249 -3.74 11.74 -12.22
CA LYS A 249 -5.15 11.38 -11.92
C LYS A 249 -5.38 9.90 -12.15
N LEU A 250 -4.82 9.34 -13.24
CA LEU A 250 -4.97 7.95 -13.62
C LEU A 250 -4.30 7.01 -12.60
N ASP A 251 -3.06 7.31 -12.18
CA ASP A 251 -2.33 6.53 -11.17
C ASP A 251 -3.10 6.46 -9.84
N ALA A 252 -3.60 7.59 -9.35
CA ALA A 252 -4.43 7.63 -8.15
C ALA A 252 -5.75 6.87 -8.31
N PHE A 253 -6.42 6.98 -9.46
CA PHE A 253 -7.65 6.26 -9.74
C PHE A 253 -7.44 4.74 -9.84
N VAL A 254 -6.41 4.29 -10.57
CA VAL A 254 -6.07 2.86 -10.69
C VAL A 254 -5.69 2.29 -9.33
N ALA A 255 -4.87 2.98 -8.54
CA ALA A 255 -4.53 2.53 -7.18
C ALA A 255 -5.78 2.37 -6.30
N VAL A 256 -6.75 3.29 -6.37
CA VAL A 256 -8.01 3.21 -5.63
C VAL A 256 -8.90 2.07 -6.13
N CYS A 257 -9.03 1.90 -7.44
CA CYS A 257 -9.77 0.78 -8.05
C CYS A 257 -9.17 -0.57 -7.65
N VAL A 258 -7.84 -0.71 -7.64
CA VAL A 258 -7.16 -1.92 -7.18
C VAL A 258 -7.35 -2.12 -5.68
N MET A 259 -7.22 -1.09 -4.84
CA MET A 259 -7.48 -1.21 -3.39
C MET A 259 -8.93 -1.65 -3.13
N HIS A 260 -9.91 -1.05 -3.82
CA HIS A 260 -11.31 -1.45 -3.71
C HIS A 260 -11.51 -2.90 -4.14
N TRP A 261 -10.99 -3.27 -5.32
CA TRP A 261 -11.06 -4.64 -5.83
C TRP A 261 -10.42 -5.60 -4.84
N VAL A 262 -9.16 -5.45 -4.48
CA VAL A 262 -8.44 -6.42 -3.65
C VAL A 262 -8.99 -6.52 -2.21
N THR A 263 -9.67 -5.49 -1.71
CA THR A 263 -10.30 -5.52 -0.37
C THR A 263 -11.79 -5.93 -0.40
N GLY A 264 -12.38 -6.10 -1.59
CA GLY A 264 -13.73 -6.63 -1.75
C GLY A 264 -13.84 -8.08 -1.28
N ARG A 265 -14.96 -8.43 -0.62
CA ARG A 265 -15.25 -9.83 -0.26
C ARG A 265 -15.78 -10.56 -1.48
N ASP A 266 -15.22 -11.73 -1.77
CA ASP A 266 -15.78 -12.66 -2.75
C ASP A 266 -17.20 -13.06 -2.29
N HIS A 267 -18.23 -12.80 -3.09
CA HIS A 267 -19.60 -13.27 -2.84
C HIS A 267 -19.78 -14.75 -3.23
N GLN A 268 -18.73 -15.55 -3.08
CA GLN A 268 -18.63 -16.92 -3.60
C GLN A 268 -19.17 -17.96 -2.59
N GLU A 269 -20.29 -17.67 -1.91
CA GLU A 269 -20.88 -18.59 -0.91
C GLU A 269 -22.35 -18.25 -0.55
N ARG A 270 -23.20 -17.92 -1.54
CA ARG A 270 -24.66 -17.78 -1.32
C ARG A 270 -25.61 -18.53 -2.26
N ASP A 271 -25.13 -19.01 -3.41
CA ASP A 271 -25.97 -19.76 -4.38
C ASP A 271 -25.63 -21.26 -4.45
N GLY A 272 -25.05 -21.85 -3.39
CA GLY A 272 -24.52 -23.23 -3.47
C GLY A 272 -24.44 -24.08 -2.20
N ALA A 273 -24.76 -23.55 -1.01
CA ALA A 273 -24.80 -24.37 0.21
C ALA A 273 -25.71 -23.79 1.30
N SER A 274 -26.69 -24.58 1.75
CA SER A 274 -27.18 -24.47 3.13
C SER A 274 -26.04 -24.89 4.06
N GLY A 275 -25.35 -23.92 4.65
CA GLY A 275 -24.19 -24.16 5.50
C GLY A 275 -23.73 -22.86 6.16
N SER A 276 -24.20 -22.62 7.38
CA SER A 276 -23.83 -21.45 8.18
C SER A 276 -22.35 -21.48 8.57
N VAL A 277 -21.50 -20.72 7.87
CA VAL A 277 -20.15 -20.39 8.35
C VAL A 277 -20.20 -19.06 9.10
N GLU A 278 -20.74 -19.13 10.32
CA GLU A 278 -20.45 -18.12 11.33
C GLU A 278 -18.95 -18.17 11.65
N LEU A 279 -18.29 -17.01 11.77
CA LEU A 279 -16.84 -16.93 12.01
C LEU A 279 -16.56 -17.16 13.50
N ALA A 280 -16.85 -18.39 13.95
CA ALA A 280 -16.72 -18.83 15.32
C ALA A 280 -15.26 -19.14 15.65
N MET A 281 -14.78 -18.48 16.70
CA MET A 281 -13.55 -18.82 17.41
C MET A 281 -13.66 -20.26 17.97
N PRO A 282 -12.61 -21.10 17.88
CA PRO A 282 -12.72 -22.53 18.24
C PRO A 282 -13.25 -22.73 19.67
N GLU A 283 -14.30 -23.54 19.78
CA GLU A 283 -15.16 -23.61 20.96
C GLU A 283 -14.55 -24.37 22.15
N HIS A 284 -13.40 -25.01 21.96
CA HIS A 284 -12.77 -25.89 22.95
C HIS A 284 -12.20 -25.15 24.19
N LEU A 285 -12.26 -23.82 24.24
CA LEU A 285 -11.81 -22.99 25.37
C LEU A 285 -12.96 -22.32 26.16
N ARG A 286 -14.23 -22.65 25.89
CA ARG A 286 -15.39 -21.90 26.44
C ARG A 286 -15.90 -22.34 27.82
N THR A 287 -15.37 -23.40 28.42
CA THR A 287 -15.83 -23.92 29.73
C THR A 287 -14.84 -23.67 30.87
N VAL A 288 -14.54 -22.40 31.12
CA VAL A 288 -14.13 -21.92 32.45
C VAL A 288 -14.99 -20.69 32.76
N ASP A 289 -16.21 -20.93 33.24
CA ASP A 289 -17.05 -19.89 33.81
C ASP A 289 -16.50 -19.50 35.18
N MET A 290 -16.48 -18.20 35.49
CA MET A 290 -15.87 -17.66 36.71
C MET A 290 -16.91 -16.90 37.52
N SER A 291 -17.85 -17.66 38.08
CA SER A 291 -18.77 -17.20 39.12
C SER A 291 -18.13 -17.32 40.52
N ARG A 292 -18.60 -16.48 41.45
CA ARG A 292 -17.99 -16.17 42.77
C ARG A 292 -18.34 -17.23 43.85
N PRO A 293 -17.88 -17.13 45.12
CA PRO A 293 -17.20 -18.26 45.77
C PRO A 293 -17.98 -18.83 46.97
N GLU A 294 -17.99 -20.16 47.12
CA GLU A 294 -18.22 -20.81 48.40
C GLU A 294 -17.24 -21.98 48.61
N ASP A 295 -16.98 -22.29 49.88
CA ASP A 295 -15.94 -23.21 50.34
C ASP A 295 -16.10 -24.66 49.86
N VAL A 296 -14.97 -25.40 49.77
CA VAL A 296 -14.79 -26.71 50.46
C VAL A 296 -13.34 -27.23 50.32
N LYS A 297 -12.86 -27.82 51.42
CA LYS A 297 -11.49 -28.28 51.71
C LYS A 297 -10.80 -29.17 50.67
N LEU A 298 -9.51 -28.94 50.44
CA LEU A 298 -8.54 -29.97 50.05
C LEU A 298 -8.22 -30.90 51.25
N PRO A 299 -8.13 -32.23 51.04
CA PRO A 299 -7.30 -33.11 51.83
C PRO A 299 -5.92 -33.28 51.16
N CYS A 300 -4.87 -33.34 51.96
CA CYS A 300 -3.50 -33.65 51.52
C CYS A 300 -3.10 -35.00 52.14
N GLU A 301 -2.95 -36.06 51.34
CA GLU A 301 -2.15 -37.22 51.80
C GLU A 301 -1.44 -38.02 50.70
N LYS A 302 -0.14 -37.71 50.62
CA LYS A 302 1.02 -38.54 50.29
C LYS A 302 0.86 -40.07 50.40
N VAL A 303 1.20 -40.82 49.35
CA VAL A 303 1.76 -42.19 49.45
C VAL A 303 2.98 -42.32 48.53
N GLN A 304 3.97 -43.07 49.01
CA GLN A 304 5.32 -43.19 48.48
C GLN A 304 5.68 -44.68 48.28
N SER A 305 6.64 -44.95 47.38
CA SER A 305 7.47 -46.18 47.25
C SER A 305 7.15 -47.21 46.15
N LEU A 306 8.27 -47.81 45.69
CA LEU A 306 8.43 -49.00 44.84
C LEU A 306 8.04 -48.84 43.34
N ARG A 307 8.89 -49.20 42.36
CA ARG A 307 10.14 -50.01 42.41
C ARG A 307 11.19 -49.52 41.40
N SER A 308 12.43 -49.58 41.90
CA SER A 308 13.78 -49.34 41.33
C SER A 308 14.12 -49.81 39.91
N THR A 309 15.30 -49.33 39.43
CA THR A 309 16.21 -49.91 38.40
C THR A 309 15.65 -50.03 36.97
N SER A 310 16.25 -49.49 35.91
CA SER A 310 17.55 -48.79 35.72
C SER A 310 17.38 -47.70 34.62
N ASP A 311 18.37 -46.95 34.12
CA ASP A 311 19.84 -47.01 34.25
C ASP A 311 20.51 -45.62 34.14
N GLU A 312 21.83 -45.55 34.26
CA GLU A 312 22.64 -44.31 34.26
C GLU A 312 23.39 -44.07 32.92
N SER A 313 24.04 -42.91 32.75
CA SER A 313 24.95 -42.50 31.65
C SER A 313 24.32 -41.80 30.43
N SER A 314 24.94 -40.76 29.84
CA SER A 314 26.04 -39.88 30.29
C SER A 314 26.04 -38.57 29.46
N SER A 315 26.71 -37.54 29.96
CA SER A 315 26.75 -36.20 29.36
C SER A 315 28.14 -35.80 28.87
N THR A 316 28.20 -35.28 27.64
CA THR A 316 29.14 -34.23 27.14
C THR A 316 30.61 -34.56 26.81
N SER A 317 30.94 -34.29 25.53
CA SER A 317 32.18 -33.65 25.00
C SER A 317 33.58 -34.30 25.04
N LYS A 318 34.16 -34.30 23.82
CA LYS A 318 35.55 -33.94 23.45
C LYS A 318 36.70 -34.85 23.86
N GLN A 319 37.17 -35.62 22.88
CA GLN A 319 38.59 -35.97 22.74
C GLN A 319 39.32 -34.85 21.98
N ASP A 320 40.52 -34.50 22.43
CA ASP A 320 41.59 -33.96 21.57
C ASP A 320 42.96 -34.41 22.12
N ILE A 321 43.99 -34.35 21.27
CA ILE A 321 45.09 -35.33 21.27
C ILE A 321 46.42 -34.76 21.82
N SER A 322 47.28 -35.67 22.32
CA SER A 322 48.75 -35.56 22.49
C SER A 322 49.31 -34.89 23.76
N SER A 323 49.99 -35.69 24.59
CA SER A 323 51.47 -35.71 24.57
C SER A 323 51.99 -36.88 25.43
N ALA A 324 52.70 -37.83 24.82
CA ALA A 324 53.43 -38.88 25.53
C ALA A 324 54.91 -38.50 25.65
N GLY A 325 55.48 -38.72 26.83
CA GLY A 325 56.91 -38.52 27.09
C GLY A 325 57.48 -39.68 27.88
N LYS A 326 58.44 -40.39 27.26
CA LYS A 326 59.07 -41.67 27.65
C LYS A 326 58.25 -42.91 27.31
#